data_AF-A0AAN4YJ77-F1
#
_entry.id   AF-A0AAN4YJ77-F1
#
_cell.length_a   1.000
_cell.length_b   1.000
_cell.length_c   1.000
_cell.angle_alpha   90.00
_cell.angle_beta   90.00
_cell.angle_gamma   90.00
#
_symmetry.space_group_name_H-M   'P 1'
#
loop_
_entity.id
_entity.type
_entity.pdbx_description
1 polymer ?
#
loop_
_entity_poly.entity_id
_entity_poly.type
_entity_poly.pdbx_seq_one_letter_code
_entity_poly.pdbx_strand_id
1 'polypeptide(L)'
;MSEASAKIYDQTTAVTTKALARAAITRKSPAEESSKTPPLICLSAPIQEQAMSHIFKYYVGTRQNPGVLPYLSDLIHTEPSEALQATIKAIGLACMSRIYHVPELRRSAGEEYSKALRATNANLQDAVSATSDSTLGAVIISGHKSQMMEAWLNHVQGAIKLLELRGVKQFESPTGLGLFNNARLQIVSQSSVTVGLWSPTIAALSNRARTFGDTDSQAIDDFYDILITFNDLSITIKEAYKNDGFRGNIAPLTGQALRLDADLVSWASSLGLAWQFTVARNSPSFSSGGIHIRSYDDEYHVYPSINVAVLWSHYRQARIVLHEMIQTVCLNVSERQAMPKSQQIMLKSSTINKHLVKDVCSSVPHIFTSGEAGFGGVARLPWPLFVAADCTNISPHGKNWIAQILDIIATSAGVQQARILSHFIKEGHHGFNLIPGKSKGVS
;
A
#
# COMPACT_ATOMS: atom_id res chain seq x y z
N MET A 1 38.15 -28.45 63.80
CA MET A 1 38.74 -28.40 62.44
C MET A 1 38.52 -29.74 61.77
N SER A 2 37.67 -29.78 60.74
CA SER A 2 37.38 -30.97 59.94
C SER A 2 36.86 -30.49 58.58
N GLU A 3 37.78 -30.29 57.63
CA GLU A 3 37.47 -30.01 56.22
C GLU A 3 37.11 -31.32 55.52
N ALA A 4 35.91 -31.39 54.93
CA ALA A 4 35.47 -32.49 54.09
C ALA A 4 35.45 -32.04 52.62
N SER A 5 36.37 -32.61 51.83
CA SER A 5 36.43 -32.49 50.37
C SER A 5 35.32 -33.34 49.72
N ALA A 6 34.42 -32.71 48.96
CA ALA A 6 33.42 -33.41 48.14
C ALA A 6 33.98 -33.66 46.73
N LYS A 7 34.22 -34.94 46.40
CA LYS A 7 34.55 -35.39 45.04
C LYS A 7 33.29 -35.51 44.19
N ILE A 8 33.27 -34.83 43.04
CA ILE A 8 32.22 -34.95 42.02
C ILE A 8 32.57 -36.15 41.11
N TYR A 9 31.65 -37.10 40.95
CA TYR A 9 31.79 -38.23 40.03
C TYR A 9 31.06 -37.95 38.71
N ASP A 10 31.73 -38.20 37.59
CA ASP A 10 31.17 -38.17 36.24
C ASP A 10 30.19 -39.34 36.05
N GLN A 11 28.91 -39.03 35.78
CA GLN A 11 27.82 -40.01 35.61
C GLN A 11 27.34 -40.14 34.16
N THR A 12 28.12 -39.63 33.20
CA THR A 12 27.75 -39.60 31.78
C THR A 12 27.34 -40.98 31.25
N THR A 13 28.11 -42.02 31.59
CA THR A 13 27.88 -43.40 31.12
C THR A 13 26.60 -44.04 31.68
N ALA A 14 26.19 -43.68 32.90
CA ALA A 14 24.98 -44.20 33.55
C ALA A 14 23.70 -43.64 32.89
N VAL A 15 23.76 -42.38 32.41
CA VAL A 15 22.66 -41.73 31.71
C VAL A 15 22.50 -42.29 30.30
N THR A 16 23.60 -42.54 29.57
CA THR A 16 23.56 -43.12 28.22
C THR A 16 22.98 -44.53 28.21
N THR A 17 23.30 -45.35 29.23
CA THR A 17 22.81 -46.72 29.36
C THR A 17 21.29 -46.76 29.62
N LYS A 18 20.77 -45.83 30.43
CA LYS A 18 19.32 -45.67 30.67
C LYS A 18 18.55 -45.21 29.44
N ALA A 19 19.16 -44.37 28.60
CA ALA A 19 18.54 -43.88 27.36
C ALA A 19 18.44 -44.99 26.30
N LEU A 20 19.47 -45.82 26.16
CA LEU A 20 19.47 -46.93 25.20
C LEU A 20 18.53 -48.08 25.62
N ALA A 21 18.43 -48.38 26.91
CA ALA A 21 17.49 -49.38 27.43
C ALA A 21 16.01 -48.98 27.20
N ARG A 22 15.69 -47.68 27.27
CA ARG A 22 14.35 -47.17 26.93
C ARG A 22 14.03 -47.24 25.44
N ALA A 23 15.04 -47.12 24.57
CA ALA A 23 14.86 -47.21 23.12
C ALA A 23 14.64 -48.66 22.64
N ALA A 24 15.15 -49.67 23.37
CA ALA A 24 15.00 -51.08 23.02
C ALA A 24 13.63 -51.68 23.38
N ILE A 25 12.93 -51.13 24.39
CA ILE A 25 11.62 -51.65 24.85
C ILE A 25 10.48 -51.25 23.88
N THR A 26 10.66 -50.23 23.05
CA THR A 26 9.62 -49.68 22.17
C THR A 26 9.61 -50.26 20.75
N ARG A 27 10.51 -51.18 20.40
CA ARG A 27 10.47 -51.92 19.11
C ARG A 27 9.90 -53.33 19.30
N LYS A 28 8.57 -53.42 19.42
CA LYS A 28 7.83 -54.63 19.07
C LYS A 28 7.14 -54.40 17.72
N SER A 29 7.47 -55.23 16.74
CA SER A 29 6.75 -55.35 15.47
C SER A 29 5.32 -55.84 15.72
N PRO A 30 4.27 -55.14 15.27
CA PRO A 30 2.91 -55.66 15.36
C PRO A 30 2.66 -56.65 14.22
N ALA A 31 2.20 -57.84 14.60
CA ALA A 31 1.53 -58.77 13.72
C ALA A 31 0.25 -58.14 13.14
N GLU A 32 -0.20 -58.65 11.99
CA GLU A 32 -1.43 -58.26 11.30
C GLU A 32 -2.65 -58.43 12.21
N GLU A 33 -3.12 -57.31 12.77
CA GLU A 33 -4.45 -57.20 13.35
C GLU A 33 -5.20 -56.10 12.60
N SER A 34 -6.32 -56.48 12.00
CA SER A 34 -7.21 -55.62 11.23
C SER A 34 -7.85 -54.56 12.14
N SER A 35 -7.11 -53.47 12.41
CA SER A 35 -7.66 -52.29 13.06
C SER A 35 -8.26 -51.39 11.99
N LYS A 36 -9.60 -51.31 11.98
CA LYS A 36 -10.33 -50.30 11.22
C LYS A 36 -10.08 -48.92 11.84
N THR A 37 -8.94 -48.31 11.54
CA THR A 37 -8.77 -46.86 11.71
C THR A 37 -9.78 -46.17 10.78
N PRO A 38 -10.70 -45.34 11.28
CA PRO A 38 -11.45 -44.47 10.39
C PRO A 38 -10.44 -43.60 9.65
N PRO A 39 -10.62 -43.35 8.34
CA PRO A 39 -9.72 -42.46 7.63
C PRO A 39 -9.70 -41.13 8.37
N LEU A 40 -8.50 -40.61 8.66
CA LEU A 40 -8.31 -39.21 8.99
C LEU A 40 -8.79 -38.42 7.77
N ILE A 41 -10.09 -38.08 7.77
CA ILE A 41 -10.63 -37.12 6.85
C ILE A 41 -9.98 -35.81 7.27
N CYS A 42 -8.90 -35.45 6.57
CA CYS A 42 -8.42 -34.08 6.55
C CYS A 42 -9.56 -33.27 5.90
N LEU A 43 -10.53 -32.82 6.71
CA LEU A 43 -11.50 -31.83 6.29
C LEU A 43 -10.69 -30.58 6.01
N SER A 44 -10.32 -30.40 4.75
CA SER A 44 -9.85 -29.12 4.23
C SER A 44 -10.82 -28.06 4.75
N ALA A 45 -10.29 -27.07 5.49
CA ALA A 45 -11.11 -26.00 6.05
C ALA A 45 -12.03 -25.40 4.97
N PRO A 46 -13.25 -24.93 5.32
CA PRO A 46 -14.12 -24.26 4.38
C PRO A 46 -13.35 -23.22 3.56
N ILE A 47 -13.62 -23.12 2.26
CA ILE A 47 -12.85 -22.27 1.35
C ILE A 47 -12.87 -20.78 1.79
N GLN A 48 -13.93 -20.35 2.46
CA GLN A 48 -14.06 -19.02 3.06
C GLN A 48 -13.06 -18.81 4.21
N GLU A 49 -12.79 -19.83 5.03
CA GLU A 49 -11.79 -19.75 6.11
C GLU A 49 -10.37 -19.73 5.54
N GLN A 50 -10.12 -20.50 4.49
CA GLN A 50 -8.85 -20.43 3.74
C GLN A 50 -8.64 -19.04 3.12
N ALA A 51 -9.70 -18.44 2.57
CA ALA A 51 -9.68 -17.09 2.03
C ALA A 51 -9.36 -16.04 3.10
N MET A 52 -9.96 -16.16 4.29
CA MET A 52 -9.59 -15.28 5.41
C MET A 52 -8.13 -15.48 5.80
N SER A 53 -7.70 -16.73 6.01
CA SER A 53 -6.31 -17.06 6.35
C SER A 53 -5.32 -16.47 5.34
N HIS A 54 -5.65 -16.51 4.05
CA HIS A 54 -4.86 -15.85 3.00
C HIS A 54 -4.73 -14.34 3.22
N ILE A 55 -5.81 -13.63 3.57
CA ILE A 55 -5.73 -12.18 3.87
C ILE A 55 -4.90 -11.90 5.11
N PHE A 56 -5.07 -12.67 6.19
CA PHE A 56 -4.25 -12.52 7.40
C PHE A 56 -2.76 -12.69 7.10
N LYS A 57 -2.44 -13.75 6.36
CA LYS A 57 -1.08 -14.06 5.96
C LYS A 57 -0.41 -12.93 5.17
N TYR A 58 -1.10 -12.38 4.18
CA TYR A 58 -0.47 -11.50 3.17
C TYR A 58 -0.71 -9.99 3.37
N TYR A 59 -1.78 -9.59 4.07
CA TYR A 59 -2.09 -8.17 4.32
C TYR A 59 -1.85 -7.75 5.76
N VAL A 60 -2.00 -8.66 6.73
CA VAL A 60 -1.74 -8.37 8.15
C VAL A 60 -0.29 -8.65 8.50
N GLY A 61 0.29 -9.71 7.94
CA GLY A 61 1.68 -10.09 8.18
C GLY A 61 1.88 -10.63 9.59
N THR A 62 3.09 -10.47 10.11
CA THR A 62 3.49 -10.96 11.44
C THR A 62 3.84 -9.79 12.36
N ARG A 63 4.04 -10.04 13.66
CA ARG A 63 4.49 -8.98 14.58
C ARG A 63 5.89 -8.46 14.23
N GLN A 64 6.77 -9.33 13.75
CA GLN A 64 8.14 -8.96 13.33
C GLN A 64 8.17 -8.28 11.96
N ASN A 65 7.27 -8.69 11.06
CA ASN A 65 7.11 -8.10 9.73
C ASN A 65 5.64 -7.72 9.51
N PRO A 66 5.18 -6.57 10.05
CA PRO A 66 3.82 -6.12 9.88
C PRO A 66 3.50 -5.84 8.40
N GLY A 67 2.31 -6.27 7.98
CA GLY A 67 1.78 -5.95 6.67
C GLY A 67 1.20 -4.54 6.60
N VAL A 68 0.36 -4.31 5.59
CA VAL A 68 -0.28 -3.00 5.33
C VAL A 68 -1.62 -2.81 6.07
N LEU A 69 -2.18 -3.88 6.65
CA LEU A 69 -3.40 -3.87 7.47
C LEU A 69 -3.17 -4.53 8.85
N PRO A 70 -2.18 -4.09 9.65
CA PRO A 70 -1.82 -4.76 10.90
C PRO A 70 -2.95 -4.77 11.94
N TYR A 71 -3.85 -3.77 11.88
CA TYR A 71 -5.01 -3.63 12.77
C TYR A 71 -6.11 -4.68 12.55
N LEU A 72 -6.10 -5.41 11.43
CA LEU A 72 -7.22 -6.27 11.04
C LEU A 72 -7.40 -7.48 11.97
N SER A 73 -6.31 -7.98 12.56
CA SER A 73 -6.36 -9.07 13.54
C SER A 73 -7.13 -8.65 14.78
N ASP A 74 -6.78 -7.51 15.37
CA ASP A 74 -7.46 -7.02 16.56
C ASP A 74 -8.91 -6.68 16.22
N LEU A 75 -9.14 -6.01 15.09
CA LEU A 75 -10.47 -5.61 14.63
C LEU A 75 -11.43 -6.80 14.49
N ILE A 76 -11.00 -7.90 13.85
CA ILE A 76 -11.89 -9.06 13.69
C ILE A 76 -12.15 -9.78 15.01
N HIS A 77 -11.21 -9.74 15.96
CA HIS A 77 -11.39 -10.37 17.26
C HIS A 77 -12.31 -9.55 18.17
N THR A 78 -12.23 -8.21 18.11
CA THR A 78 -13.06 -7.33 18.94
C THR A 78 -14.43 -7.08 18.34
N GLU A 79 -14.52 -6.89 17.03
CA GLU A 79 -15.75 -6.55 16.31
C GLU A 79 -15.93 -7.40 15.03
N PRO A 80 -16.26 -8.70 15.16
CA PRO A 80 -16.45 -9.61 14.03
C PRO A 80 -17.77 -9.35 13.27
N SER A 81 -18.02 -8.13 12.78
CA SER A 81 -19.26 -7.80 12.09
C SER A 81 -19.43 -8.58 10.78
N GLU A 82 -20.68 -8.81 10.39
CA GLU A 82 -21.00 -9.52 9.14
C GLU A 82 -20.40 -8.81 7.92
N ALA A 83 -20.47 -7.47 7.90
CA ALA A 83 -19.90 -6.63 6.86
C ALA A 83 -18.38 -6.84 6.71
N LEU A 84 -17.65 -6.82 7.83
CA LEU A 84 -16.20 -7.00 7.83
C LEU A 84 -15.81 -8.41 7.40
N GLN A 85 -16.42 -9.44 7.99
CA GLN A 85 -16.10 -10.83 7.65
C GLN A 85 -16.39 -11.16 6.19
N ALA A 86 -17.56 -10.74 5.67
CA ALA A 86 -17.93 -10.95 4.28
C ALA A 86 -16.96 -10.21 3.34
N THR A 87 -16.53 -9.00 3.71
CA THR A 87 -15.51 -8.25 2.94
C THR A 87 -14.20 -9.03 2.86
N ILE A 88 -13.67 -9.51 3.98
CA ILE A 88 -12.38 -10.24 4.02
C ILE A 88 -12.49 -11.54 3.21
N LYS A 89 -13.59 -12.28 3.36
CA LYS A 89 -13.87 -13.50 2.59
C LYS A 89 -13.93 -13.20 1.09
N ALA A 90 -14.67 -12.18 0.68
CA ALA A 90 -14.78 -11.77 -0.71
C ALA A 90 -13.41 -11.46 -1.34
N ILE A 91 -12.58 -10.72 -0.61
CA ILE A 91 -11.24 -10.33 -1.08
C ILE A 91 -10.34 -11.55 -1.18
N GLY A 92 -10.30 -12.38 -0.14
CA GLY A 92 -9.51 -13.60 -0.10
C GLY A 92 -9.88 -14.55 -1.23
N LEU A 93 -11.18 -14.81 -1.44
CA LEU A 93 -11.68 -15.65 -2.53
C LEU A 93 -11.31 -15.07 -3.90
N ALA A 94 -11.43 -13.76 -4.08
CA ALA A 94 -11.04 -13.11 -5.33
C ALA A 94 -9.54 -13.16 -5.60
N CYS A 95 -8.70 -13.10 -4.56
CA CYS A 95 -7.25 -13.27 -4.69
C CYS A 95 -6.91 -14.74 -5.02
N MET A 96 -7.42 -15.68 -4.23
CA MET A 96 -7.22 -17.12 -4.44
C MET A 96 -7.69 -17.59 -5.82
N SER A 97 -8.86 -17.11 -6.29
CA SER A 97 -9.38 -17.42 -7.63
C SER A 97 -8.37 -17.13 -8.74
N ARG A 98 -7.60 -16.05 -8.58
CA ARG A 98 -6.63 -15.62 -9.58
C ARG A 98 -5.28 -16.30 -9.41
N ILE A 99 -4.78 -16.37 -8.17
CA ILE A 99 -3.49 -16.99 -7.86
C ILE A 99 -3.49 -18.47 -8.22
N TYR A 100 -4.55 -19.19 -7.86
CA TYR A 100 -4.67 -20.62 -8.10
C TYR A 100 -5.36 -20.95 -9.42
N HIS A 101 -5.71 -19.94 -10.23
CA HIS A 101 -6.43 -20.11 -11.48
C HIS A 101 -7.70 -20.98 -11.34
N VAL A 102 -8.51 -20.68 -10.31
CA VAL A 102 -9.79 -21.37 -10.02
C VAL A 102 -10.93 -20.37 -10.25
N PRO A 103 -11.49 -20.29 -11.48
CA PRO A 103 -12.51 -19.31 -11.84
C PRO A 103 -13.80 -19.46 -11.02
N GLU A 104 -14.10 -20.64 -10.49
CA GLU A 104 -15.27 -20.93 -9.68
C GLU A 104 -15.31 -20.08 -8.42
N LEU A 105 -14.14 -19.81 -7.81
CA LEU A 105 -14.00 -18.96 -6.63
C LEU A 105 -14.39 -17.49 -6.91
N ARG A 106 -14.39 -17.06 -8.17
CA ARG A 106 -14.85 -15.73 -8.56
C ARG A 106 -16.33 -15.53 -8.26
N ARG A 107 -17.15 -16.58 -8.44
CA ARG A 107 -18.59 -16.52 -8.13
C ARG A 107 -18.79 -16.36 -6.63
N SER A 108 -18.14 -17.20 -5.83
CA SER A 108 -18.20 -17.12 -4.36
C SER A 108 -17.67 -15.78 -3.83
N ALA A 109 -16.63 -15.23 -4.45
CA ALA A 109 -16.15 -13.88 -4.13
C ALA A 109 -17.23 -12.81 -4.39
N GLY A 110 -17.98 -12.91 -5.50
CA GLY A 110 -19.07 -12.01 -5.82
C GLY A 110 -20.26 -12.14 -4.86
N GLU A 111 -20.57 -13.35 -4.41
CA GLU A 111 -21.61 -13.62 -3.41
C GLU A 111 -21.26 -13.00 -2.05
N GLU A 112 -20.04 -13.24 -1.56
CA GLU A 112 -19.54 -12.64 -0.31
C GLU A 112 -19.43 -11.11 -0.43
N TYR A 113 -19.03 -10.58 -1.59
CA TYR A 113 -19.01 -9.14 -1.82
C TYR A 113 -20.43 -8.54 -1.77
N SER A 114 -21.40 -9.23 -2.37
CA SER A 114 -22.81 -8.80 -2.31
C SER A 114 -23.35 -8.84 -0.89
N LYS A 115 -22.95 -9.83 -0.09
CA LYS A 115 -23.26 -9.91 1.34
C LYS A 115 -22.62 -8.75 2.11
N ALA A 116 -21.35 -8.46 1.85
CA ALA A 116 -20.62 -7.35 2.46
C ALA A 116 -21.29 -6.00 2.17
N LEU A 117 -21.72 -5.75 0.93
CA LEU A 117 -22.43 -4.52 0.57
C LEU A 117 -23.76 -4.39 1.30
N ARG A 118 -24.57 -5.46 1.35
CA ARG A 118 -25.85 -5.44 2.08
C ARG A 118 -25.66 -5.18 3.57
N ALA A 119 -24.72 -5.88 4.20
CA ALA A 119 -24.43 -5.73 5.63
C ALA A 119 -23.83 -4.34 5.94
N THR A 120 -22.95 -3.83 5.09
CA THR A 120 -22.41 -2.46 5.23
C THR A 120 -23.54 -1.44 5.13
N ASN A 121 -24.41 -1.55 4.12
CA ASN A 121 -25.55 -0.65 3.97
C ASN A 121 -26.51 -0.71 5.17
N ALA A 122 -26.71 -1.90 5.77
CA ALA A 122 -27.51 -2.03 6.98
C ALA A 122 -26.87 -1.30 8.17
N ASN A 123 -25.55 -1.46 8.38
CA ASN A 123 -24.82 -0.71 9.41
C ASN A 123 -24.91 0.81 9.19
N LEU A 124 -24.89 1.27 7.93
CA LEU A 124 -24.99 2.70 7.62
C LEU A 124 -26.36 3.32 7.93
N GLN A 125 -27.41 2.52 8.17
CA GLN A 125 -28.74 3.03 8.54
C GLN A 125 -28.87 3.35 10.05
N ASP A 126 -27.93 2.90 10.88
CA ASP A 126 -27.95 3.13 12.33
C ASP A 126 -26.70 3.90 12.76
N ALA A 127 -26.87 4.96 13.54
CA ALA A 127 -25.79 5.88 13.88
C ALA A 127 -24.64 5.22 14.67
N VAL A 128 -24.96 4.24 15.52
CA VAL A 128 -23.97 3.53 16.34
C VAL A 128 -23.15 2.59 15.47
N SER A 129 -23.80 1.72 14.70
CA SER A 129 -23.12 0.78 13.82
C SER A 129 -22.41 1.45 12.64
N ALA A 130 -22.92 2.57 12.13
CA ALA A 130 -22.26 3.38 11.10
C ALA A 130 -20.89 3.92 11.56
N THR A 131 -20.76 4.24 12.85
CA THR A 131 -19.52 4.81 13.43
C THR A 131 -18.56 3.77 14.01
N SER A 132 -18.89 2.48 13.90
CA SER A 132 -18.02 1.39 14.39
C SER A 132 -16.73 1.23 13.57
N ASP A 133 -15.70 0.67 14.21
CA ASP A 133 -14.42 0.38 13.58
C ASP A 133 -14.60 -0.66 12.46
N SER A 134 -15.47 -1.65 12.68
CA SER A 134 -15.72 -2.71 11.70
C SER A 134 -16.40 -2.21 10.42
N THR A 135 -17.31 -1.24 10.52
CA THR A 135 -17.94 -0.60 9.35
C THR A 135 -16.91 0.18 8.53
N LEU A 136 -16.08 1.01 9.17
CA LEU A 136 -15.02 1.71 8.45
C LEU A 136 -14.02 0.72 7.82
N GLY A 137 -13.63 -0.32 8.56
CA GLY A 137 -12.77 -1.38 8.08
C GLY A 137 -13.32 -2.04 6.82
N ALA A 138 -14.60 -2.42 6.81
CA ALA A 138 -15.26 -3.00 5.64
C ALA A 138 -15.24 -2.06 4.43
N VAL A 139 -15.50 -0.76 4.61
CA VAL A 139 -15.50 0.24 3.52
C VAL A 139 -14.11 0.46 2.94
N ILE A 140 -13.08 0.67 3.78
CA ILE A 140 -11.70 0.88 3.34
C ILE A 140 -11.17 -0.33 2.60
N ILE A 141 -11.39 -1.52 3.16
CA ILE A 141 -10.87 -2.77 2.61
C ILE A 141 -11.60 -3.11 1.29
N SER A 142 -12.91 -2.89 1.20
CA SER A 142 -13.68 -3.07 -0.04
C SER A 142 -13.21 -2.18 -1.18
N GLY A 143 -12.80 -0.93 -0.88
CA GLY A 143 -12.24 -0.02 -1.89
C GLY A 143 -11.06 -0.62 -2.66
N HIS A 144 -10.25 -1.48 -2.03
CA HIS A 144 -9.10 -2.12 -2.70
C HIS A 144 -9.51 -3.11 -3.82
N LYS A 145 -10.79 -3.51 -3.93
CA LYS A 145 -11.32 -4.42 -4.97
C LYS A 145 -12.10 -3.74 -6.09
N SER A 146 -12.39 -2.46 -5.99
CA SER A 146 -13.25 -1.78 -6.97
C SER A 146 -12.73 -1.97 -8.39
N GLN A 147 -13.59 -2.51 -9.25
CA GLN A 147 -13.22 -2.84 -10.63
C GLN A 147 -13.22 -1.62 -11.56
N MET A 148 -13.81 -0.51 -11.09
CA MET A 148 -13.96 0.75 -11.81
C MET A 148 -13.36 1.88 -10.96
N MET A 149 -12.74 2.84 -11.61
CA MET A 149 -12.13 4.01 -10.95
C MET A 149 -13.18 4.84 -10.17
N GLU A 150 -14.37 5.00 -10.74
CA GLU A 150 -15.48 5.71 -10.10
C GLU A 150 -15.97 4.99 -8.84
N ALA A 151 -16.16 3.68 -8.91
CA ALA A 151 -16.55 2.89 -7.74
C ALA A 151 -15.51 2.99 -6.62
N TRP A 152 -14.22 2.96 -6.97
CA TRP A 152 -13.12 3.17 -6.03
C TRP A 152 -13.21 4.56 -5.37
N LEU A 153 -13.40 5.60 -6.17
CA LEU A 153 -13.52 6.98 -5.68
C LEU A 153 -14.71 7.13 -4.70
N ASN A 154 -15.85 6.49 -5.01
CA ASN A 154 -17.01 6.47 -4.13
C ASN A 154 -16.71 5.81 -2.78
N HIS A 155 -15.92 4.73 -2.75
CA HIS A 155 -15.47 4.12 -1.49
C HIS A 155 -14.54 5.05 -0.70
N VAL A 156 -13.62 5.76 -1.37
CA VAL A 156 -12.74 6.75 -0.72
C VAL A 156 -13.57 7.89 -0.11
N GLN A 157 -14.53 8.43 -0.86
CA GLN A 157 -15.44 9.48 -0.36
C GLN A 157 -16.31 8.99 0.80
N GLY A 158 -16.83 7.77 0.72
CA GLY A 158 -17.57 7.13 1.81
C GLY A 158 -16.71 6.97 3.06
N ALA A 159 -15.46 6.53 2.91
CA ALA A 159 -14.50 6.44 4.01
C ALA A 159 -14.24 7.81 4.64
N ILE A 160 -14.01 8.86 3.83
CA ILE A 160 -13.86 10.24 4.33
C ILE A 160 -15.05 10.64 5.20
N LYS A 161 -16.29 10.42 4.73
CA LYS A 161 -17.49 10.78 5.49
C LYS A 161 -17.61 10.00 6.80
N LEU A 162 -17.22 8.73 6.82
CA LEU A 162 -17.18 7.94 8.05
C LEU A 162 -16.11 8.44 9.03
N LEU A 163 -14.92 8.81 8.55
CA LEU A 163 -13.88 9.41 9.41
C LEU A 163 -14.37 10.72 10.04
N GLU A 164 -15.03 11.57 9.24
CA GLU A 164 -15.63 12.82 9.71
C GLU A 164 -16.71 12.56 10.78
N LEU A 165 -17.61 11.60 10.53
CA LEU A 165 -18.70 11.24 11.44
C LEU A 165 -18.18 10.65 12.76
N ARG A 166 -17.15 9.81 12.70
CA ARG A 166 -16.52 9.21 13.90
C ARG A 166 -15.83 10.24 14.79
N GLY A 167 -15.35 11.35 14.22
CA GLY A 167 -14.73 12.44 14.95
C GLY A 167 -13.51 12.00 15.76
N VAL A 168 -13.19 12.68 16.86
CA VAL A 168 -12.00 12.40 17.67
C VAL A 168 -12.07 11.09 18.47
N LYS A 169 -13.27 10.51 18.64
CA LYS A 169 -13.47 9.27 19.41
C LYS A 169 -12.73 8.08 18.80
N GLN A 170 -12.47 8.09 17.48
CA GLN A 170 -11.70 7.04 16.83
C GLN A 170 -10.26 6.92 17.32
N PHE A 171 -9.75 7.91 18.06
CA PHE A 171 -8.40 7.87 18.64
C PHE A 171 -8.35 7.27 20.05
N GLU A 172 -9.50 6.92 20.63
CA GLU A 172 -9.58 6.31 21.97
C GLU A 172 -9.15 4.84 21.97
N SER A 173 -9.09 4.19 20.80
CA SER A 173 -8.61 2.81 20.64
C SER A 173 -7.42 2.73 19.68
N PRO A 174 -6.44 1.82 19.92
CA PRO A 174 -5.35 1.57 18.98
C PRO A 174 -5.84 1.13 17.59
N THR A 175 -6.91 0.32 17.53
CA THR A 175 -7.52 -0.14 16.28
C THR A 175 -8.11 1.02 15.49
N GLY A 176 -8.82 1.93 16.16
CA GLY A 176 -9.41 3.11 15.54
C GLY A 176 -8.35 4.07 15.01
N LEU A 177 -7.28 4.31 15.77
CA LEU A 177 -6.13 5.12 15.31
C LEU A 177 -5.42 4.47 14.12
N GLY A 178 -5.22 3.15 14.15
CA GLY A 178 -4.63 2.39 13.04
C GLY A 178 -5.46 2.47 11.76
N LEU A 179 -6.79 2.33 11.88
CA LEU A 179 -7.74 2.53 10.78
C LEU A 179 -7.67 3.94 10.21
N PHE A 180 -7.68 4.96 11.07
CA PHE A 180 -7.56 6.36 10.65
C PHE A 180 -6.25 6.60 9.90
N ASN A 181 -5.12 6.12 10.44
CA ASN A 181 -3.81 6.29 9.81
C ASN A 181 -3.73 5.62 8.43
N ASN A 182 -4.31 4.43 8.28
CA ASN A 182 -4.36 3.75 6.98
C ASN A 182 -5.21 4.52 5.96
N ALA A 183 -6.39 4.99 6.40
CA ALA A 183 -7.29 5.77 5.57
C ALA A 183 -6.67 7.11 5.17
N ARG A 184 -6.05 7.80 6.12
CA ARG A 184 -5.33 9.07 5.92
C ARG A 184 -4.21 8.92 4.91
N LEU A 185 -3.37 7.89 5.03
CA LEU A 185 -2.33 7.61 4.03
C LEU A 185 -2.92 7.45 2.62
N GLN A 186 -4.02 6.70 2.49
CA GLN A 186 -4.70 6.53 1.20
C GLN A 186 -5.24 7.85 0.67
N ILE A 187 -5.96 8.61 1.49
CA ILE A 187 -6.55 9.90 1.09
C ILE A 187 -5.46 10.86 0.62
N VAL A 188 -4.45 11.10 1.45
CA VAL A 188 -3.38 12.08 1.17
C VAL A 188 -2.58 11.68 -0.07
N SER A 189 -2.24 10.40 -0.19
CA SER A 189 -1.53 9.88 -1.36
C SER A 189 -2.30 10.10 -2.65
N GLN A 190 -3.63 9.92 -2.62
CA GLN A 190 -4.50 10.06 -3.78
C GLN A 190 -4.86 11.51 -4.07
N SER A 191 -4.85 12.39 -3.07
CA SER A 191 -5.00 13.84 -3.25
C SER A 191 -3.96 14.42 -4.20
N SER A 192 -2.79 13.75 -4.34
CA SER A 192 -1.78 14.17 -5.31
C SER A 192 -2.25 14.09 -6.77
N VAL A 193 -3.21 13.20 -7.07
CA VAL A 193 -3.72 12.96 -8.44
C VAL A 193 -5.22 13.26 -8.58
N THR A 194 -5.95 13.35 -7.47
CA THR A 194 -7.39 13.58 -7.44
C THR A 194 -7.73 14.72 -6.47
N VAL A 195 -8.19 15.84 -7.02
CA VAL A 195 -8.61 17.01 -6.23
C VAL A 195 -9.92 16.74 -5.49
N GLY A 196 -10.03 17.24 -4.26
CA GLY A 196 -11.28 17.26 -3.48
C GLY A 196 -11.44 16.10 -2.50
N LEU A 197 -10.38 15.31 -2.28
CA LEU A 197 -10.36 14.23 -1.27
C LEU A 197 -9.99 14.73 0.13
N TRP A 198 -9.43 15.92 0.25
CA TRP A 198 -9.06 16.53 1.52
C TRP A 198 -10.10 17.54 1.99
N SER A 199 -10.61 17.40 3.22
CA SER A 199 -11.57 18.34 3.81
C SER A 199 -10.99 19.04 5.05
N PRO A 200 -11.49 20.22 5.44
CA PRO A 200 -11.09 20.90 6.68
C PRO A 200 -11.28 20.03 7.93
N THR A 201 -12.31 19.18 7.94
CA THR A 201 -12.55 18.24 9.05
C THR A 201 -11.47 17.17 9.12
N ILE A 202 -11.06 16.61 7.98
CA ILE A 202 -9.94 15.65 7.93
C ILE A 202 -8.63 16.31 8.34
N ALA A 203 -8.41 17.58 8.00
CA ALA A 203 -7.26 18.36 8.47
C ALA A 203 -7.25 18.50 9.99
N ALA A 204 -8.39 18.89 10.59
CA ALA A 204 -8.51 18.98 12.04
C ALA A 204 -8.29 17.62 12.74
N LEU A 205 -8.82 16.54 12.18
CA LEU A 205 -8.61 15.19 12.69
C LEU A 205 -7.14 14.76 12.58
N SER A 206 -6.46 15.11 11.50
CA SER A 206 -5.03 14.79 11.30
C SER A 206 -4.15 15.50 12.32
N ASN A 207 -4.42 16.79 12.58
CA ASN A 207 -3.75 17.54 13.64
C ASN A 207 -3.97 16.93 15.02
N ARG A 208 -5.19 16.42 15.29
CA ARG A 208 -5.48 15.74 16.55
C ARG A 208 -4.78 14.40 16.65
N ALA A 209 -4.73 13.60 15.57
CA ALA A 209 -4.07 12.30 15.55
C ALA A 209 -2.59 12.37 15.92
N ARG A 210 -1.89 13.46 15.54
CA ARG A 210 -0.49 13.74 15.88
C ARG A 210 -0.20 13.67 17.38
N THR A 211 -1.17 14.03 18.22
CA THR A 211 -1.01 14.02 19.69
C THR A 211 -0.99 12.63 20.31
N PHE A 212 -1.29 11.59 19.53
CA PHE A 212 -1.31 10.19 19.98
C PHE A 212 -0.13 9.37 19.41
N GLY A 213 0.70 9.96 18.55
CA GLY A 213 1.84 9.29 17.92
C GLY A 213 3.12 9.38 18.76
N ASP A 214 4.05 8.45 18.50
CA ASP A 214 5.44 8.53 18.96
C ASP A 214 6.30 9.39 18.00
N THR A 215 7.59 9.54 18.31
CA THR A 215 8.53 10.34 17.49
C THR A 215 8.62 9.83 16.04
N ASP A 216 8.57 8.51 15.83
CA ASP A 216 8.57 7.89 14.52
C ASP A 216 7.27 8.20 13.74
N SER A 217 6.14 8.22 14.43
CA SER A 217 4.85 8.66 13.89
C SER A 217 4.85 10.15 13.53
N GLN A 218 5.60 10.97 14.27
CA GLN A 218 5.69 12.40 14.03
C GLN A 218 6.35 12.74 12.68
N ALA A 219 7.38 11.99 12.29
CA ALA A 219 8.00 12.15 10.97
C ALA A 219 7.01 11.81 9.84
N ILE A 220 6.12 10.83 10.04
CA ILE A 220 5.06 10.51 9.10
C ILE A 220 3.99 11.61 9.07
N ASP A 221 3.64 12.18 10.23
CA ASP A 221 2.69 13.30 10.29
C ASP A 221 3.23 14.54 9.56
N ASP A 222 4.53 14.84 9.68
CA ASP A 222 5.18 15.94 8.95
C ASP A 222 5.10 15.73 7.43
N PHE A 223 5.26 14.48 6.97
CA PHE A 223 5.05 14.14 5.56
C PHE A 223 3.61 14.45 5.11
N TYR A 224 2.62 14.08 5.92
CA TYR A 224 1.23 14.35 5.60
C TYR A 224 0.93 15.85 5.52
N ASP A 225 1.48 16.67 6.39
CA ASP A 225 1.32 18.13 6.35
C ASP A 225 1.87 18.76 5.06
N ILE A 226 3.01 18.26 4.59
CA ILE A 226 3.57 18.68 3.30
C ILE A 226 2.61 18.29 2.15
N LEU A 227 2.07 17.08 2.17
CA LEU A 227 1.13 16.62 1.13
C LEU A 227 -0.24 17.31 1.18
N ILE A 228 -0.67 17.80 2.33
CA ILE A 228 -1.86 18.65 2.46
C ILE A 228 -1.61 19.97 1.75
N THR A 229 -0.48 20.61 2.05
CA THR A 229 -0.08 21.87 1.40
C THR A 229 0.10 21.69 -0.11
N PHE A 230 0.61 20.53 -0.55
CA PHE A 230 0.65 20.13 -1.96
C PHE A 230 -0.75 20.09 -2.59
N ASN A 231 -1.74 19.51 -1.89
CA ASN A 231 -3.11 19.43 -2.39
C ASN A 231 -3.74 20.83 -2.54
N ASP A 232 -3.49 21.75 -1.62
CA ASP A 232 -3.98 23.13 -1.71
C ASP A 232 -3.38 23.88 -2.91
N LEU A 233 -2.09 23.67 -3.19
CA LEU A 233 -1.46 24.17 -4.40
C LEU A 233 -2.07 23.54 -5.67
N SER A 234 -2.36 22.23 -5.63
CA SER A 234 -2.98 21.50 -6.73
C SER A 234 -4.36 22.04 -7.08
N ILE A 235 -5.19 22.34 -6.06
CA ILE A 235 -6.48 23.02 -6.23
C ILE A 235 -6.29 24.39 -6.88
N THR A 236 -5.39 25.20 -6.32
CA THR A 236 -5.12 26.57 -6.79
C THR A 236 -4.71 26.58 -8.27
N ILE A 237 -3.80 25.68 -8.67
CA ILE A 237 -3.38 25.54 -10.07
C ILE A 237 -4.57 25.06 -10.93
N LYS A 238 -5.32 24.04 -10.50
CA LYS A 238 -6.45 23.53 -11.29
C LYS A 238 -7.52 24.60 -11.53
N GLU A 239 -7.85 25.40 -10.52
CA GLU A 239 -8.81 26.50 -10.64
C GLU A 239 -8.30 27.60 -11.57
N ALA A 240 -7.02 27.97 -11.46
CA ALA A 240 -6.42 28.99 -12.30
C ALA A 240 -6.38 28.62 -13.80
N TYR A 241 -6.48 27.33 -14.13
CA TYR A 241 -6.52 26.81 -15.50
C TYR A 241 -7.94 26.54 -16.04
N LYS A 242 -8.99 26.66 -15.22
CA LYS A 242 -10.37 26.27 -15.58
C LYS A 242 -11.02 27.20 -16.62
N ASN A 243 -10.52 28.43 -16.81
CA ASN A 243 -11.14 29.49 -17.64
C ASN A 243 -10.17 30.07 -18.69
N ASP A 244 -10.04 29.42 -19.86
CA ASP A 244 -9.22 29.85 -21.02
C ASP A 244 -7.68 29.88 -20.81
N GLY A 245 -7.16 29.02 -19.95
CA GLY A 245 -5.72 28.95 -19.63
C GLY A 245 -5.29 29.94 -18.55
N PHE A 246 -4.05 29.79 -18.07
CA PHE A 246 -3.55 30.62 -16.97
C PHE A 246 -3.27 32.06 -17.43
N ARG A 247 -4.04 33.03 -16.91
CA ARG A 247 -3.88 34.47 -17.23
C ARG A 247 -3.19 35.30 -16.13
N GLY A 248 -2.69 34.66 -15.06
CA GLY A 248 -2.06 35.31 -13.91
C GLY A 248 -0.52 35.41 -13.98
N ASN A 249 0.12 35.81 -12.88
CA ASN A 249 1.57 35.68 -12.71
C ASN A 249 1.92 34.27 -12.23
N ILE A 250 2.72 33.52 -13.01
CA ILE A 250 3.12 32.15 -12.70
C ILE A 250 4.21 32.05 -11.62
N ALA A 251 4.95 33.13 -11.37
CA ALA A 251 6.14 33.11 -10.52
C ALA A 251 5.83 32.73 -9.06
N PRO A 252 4.74 33.22 -8.43
CA PRO A 252 4.35 32.80 -7.08
C PRO A 252 4.03 31.30 -6.99
N LEU A 253 3.30 30.75 -7.96
CA LEU A 253 2.92 29.33 -7.99
C LEU A 253 4.14 28.43 -8.20
N THR A 254 5.01 28.81 -9.13
CA THR A 254 6.28 28.10 -9.37
C THR A 254 7.17 28.17 -8.12
N GLY A 255 7.25 29.33 -7.47
CA GLY A 255 8.01 29.49 -6.22
C GLY A 255 7.44 28.67 -5.06
N GLN A 256 6.12 28.56 -4.94
CA GLN A 256 5.47 27.72 -3.94
C GLN A 256 5.72 26.23 -4.21
N ALA A 257 5.62 25.79 -5.46
CA ALA A 257 5.92 24.42 -5.86
C ALA A 257 7.38 24.04 -5.55
N LEU A 258 8.34 24.93 -5.84
CA LEU A 258 9.76 24.70 -5.53
C LEU A 258 10.03 24.66 -4.02
N ARG A 259 9.32 25.44 -3.21
CA ARG A 259 9.40 25.35 -1.74
C ARG A 259 8.88 24.01 -1.23
N LEU A 260 7.74 23.55 -1.74
CA LEU A 260 7.21 22.22 -1.39
C LEU A 260 8.16 21.09 -1.76
N ASP A 261 8.86 21.17 -2.90
CA ASP A 261 9.90 20.20 -3.24
C ASP A 261 11.05 20.24 -2.24
N ALA A 262 11.49 21.43 -1.83
CA ALA A 262 12.50 21.58 -0.79
C ALA A 262 12.05 21.01 0.56
N ASP A 263 10.79 21.20 0.94
CA ASP A 263 10.22 20.63 2.17
C ASP A 263 10.18 19.09 2.10
N LEU A 264 9.80 18.52 0.95
CA LEU A 264 9.85 17.07 0.70
C LEU A 264 11.29 16.54 0.80
N VAL A 265 12.28 17.21 0.21
CA VAL A 265 13.69 16.83 0.30
C VAL A 265 14.22 16.94 1.74
N SER A 266 13.83 18.00 2.45
CA SER A 266 14.19 18.22 3.86
C SER A 266 13.62 17.11 4.74
N TRP A 267 12.35 16.77 4.56
CA TRP A 267 11.69 15.65 5.23
C TRP A 267 12.45 14.34 4.99
N ALA A 268 12.75 14.00 3.73
CA ALA A 268 13.47 12.78 3.41
C ALA A 268 14.86 12.71 4.07
N SER A 269 15.49 13.88 4.28
CA SER A 269 16.81 14.00 4.90
C SER A 269 16.78 14.00 6.43
N SER A 270 15.63 14.31 7.05
CA SER A 270 15.47 14.31 8.51
C SER A 270 15.15 12.94 9.09
N LEU A 271 14.84 11.96 8.23
CA LEU A 271 14.47 10.61 8.63
C LEU A 271 15.64 9.85 9.30
N GLY A 272 15.35 9.24 10.46
CA GLY A 272 16.29 8.38 11.18
C GLY A 272 16.59 7.06 10.46
N LEU A 273 17.57 6.30 10.97
CA LEU A 273 18.06 5.06 10.34
C LEU A 273 16.97 4.01 10.11
N ALA A 274 15.94 3.95 10.96
CA ALA A 274 14.81 3.02 10.83
C ALA A 274 13.97 3.24 9.54
N TRP A 275 14.15 4.39 8.89
CA TRP A 275 13.40 4.83 7.73
C TRP A 275 14.25 4.88 6.46
N GLN A 276 15.56 4.74 6.57
CA GLN A 276 16.48 4.83 5.45
C GLN A 276 16.51 3.50 4.68
N PHE A 277 16.45 3.59 3.36
CA PHE A 277 16.71 2.46 2.49
C PHE A 277 18.18 2.39 2.13
N THR A 278 18.63 1.21 1.75
CA THR A 278 19.98 1.00 1.20
C THR A 278 19.87 0.61 -0.27
N VAL A 279 20.94 0.86 -1.02
CA VAL A 279 21.06 0.43 -2.42
C VAL A 279 21.89 -0.84 -2.45
N ALA A 280 21.34 -1.90 -3.04
CA ALA A 280 22.01 -3.17 -3.28
C ALA A 280 22.16 -3.43 -4.78
N ARG A 281 23.16 -4.23 -5.16
CA ARG A 281 23.41 -4.68 -6.54
C ARG A 281 22.95 -6.12 -6.75
N ASN A 282 22.98 -6.59 -8.00
CA ASN A 282 22.48 -7.90 -8.40
C ASN A 282 20.99 -8.02 -8.09
N SER A 283 20.21 -7.04 -8.59
CA SER A 283 18.78 -6.97 -8.35
C SER A 283 18.10 -8.30 -8.67
N PRO A 284 17.35 -8.87 -7.70
CA PRO A 284 16.81 -10.20 -7.86
C PRO A 284 15.73 -10.18 -8.94
N SER A 285 15.80 -11.16 -9.85
CA SER A 285 14.61 -11.47 -10.62
C SER A 285 13.53 -12.01 -9.69
N PHE A 286 12.28 -11.64 -9.95
CA PHE A 286 11.16 -12.06 -9.13
C PHE A 286 10.11 -12.73 -10.01
N SER A 287 9.37 -13.65 -9.40
CA SER A 287 8.32 -14.39 -10.08
C SER A 287 7.00 -14.23 -9.35
N SER A 288 5.92 -14.02 -10.11
CA SER A 288 4.59 -13.98 -9.55
C SER A 288 3.62 -14.70 -10.48
N GLY A 289 2.93 -15.73 -9.97
CA GLY A 289 2.07 -16.58 -10.80
C GLY A 289 2.79 -17.28 -11.96
N GLY A 290 4.05 -17.68 -11.78
CA GLY A 290 4.86 -18.35 -12.80
C GLY A 290 5.49 -17.44 -13.86
N ILE A 291 5.21 -16.13 -13.82
CA ILE A 291 5.83 -15.15 -14.73
C ILE A 291 7.13 -14.66 -14.11
N HIS A 292 8.26 -14.95 -14.76
CA HIS A 292 9.58 -14.49 -14.35
C HIS A 292 9.85 -13.07 -14.89
N ILE A 293 10.23 -12.15 -14.00
CA ILE A 293 10.42 -10.74 -14.32
C ILE A 293 11.86 -10.36 -14.03
N ARG A 294 12.49 -9.75 -15.03
CA ARG A 294 13.80 -9.12 -14.84
C ARG A 294 13.61 -7.78 -14.16
N SER A 295 14.51 -7.47 -13.24
CA SER A 295 14.60 -6.16 -12.64
C SER A 295 14.82 -5.07 -13.69
N TYR A 296 14.34 -3.87 -13.38
CA TYR A 296 14.50 -2.71 -14.24
C TYR A 296 15.97 -2.31 -14.42
N ASP A 297 16.76 -2.43 -13.35
CA ASP A 297 18.18 -2.12 -13.29
C ASP A 297 18.90 -3.15 -12.39
N ASP A 298 20.23 -3.17 -12.43
CA ASP A 298 21.06 -4.01 -11.55
C ASP A 298 21.00 -3.56 -10.09
N GLU A 299 20.80 -2.26 -9.87
CA GLU A 299 20.64 -1.68 -8.53
C GLU A 299 19.17 -1.66 -8.10
N TYR A 300 18.94 -1.92 -6.82
CA TYR A 300 17.59 -1.85 -6.22
C TYR A 300 17.64 -1.38 -4.77
N HIS A 301 16.49 -0.91 -4.29
CA HIS A 301 16.32 -0.39 -2.94
C HIS A 301 15.91 -1.49 -1.97
N VAL A 302 16.62 -1.63 -0.86
CA VAL A 302 16.29 -2.52 0.26
C VAL A 302 15.78 -1.69 1.43
N TYR A 303 14.59 -2.01 1.90
CA TYR A 303 13.90 -1.28 2.97
C TYR A 303 13.88 -2.06 4.28
N PRO A 304 13.85 -1.36 5.43
CA PRO A 304 13.66 -2.00 6.74
C PRO A 304 12.30 -2.70 6.89
N SER A 305 11.26 -2.19 6.23
CA SER A 305 9.94 -2.81 6.20
C SER A 305 9.14 -2.44 4.96
N ILE A 306 8.06 -3.18 4.69
CA ILE A 306 7.13 -2.89 3.60
C ILE A 306 6.44 -1.54 3.77
N ASN A 307 6.10 -1.15 5.01
CA ASN A 307 5.49 0.16 5.25
C ASN A 307 6.44 1.30 4.90
N VAL A 308 7.74 1.17 5.19
CA VAL A 308 8.77 2.13 4.78
C VAL A 308 8.88 2.17 3.25
N ALA A 309 8.91 1.02 2.58
CA ALA A 309 8.94 0.95 1.11
C ALA A 309 7.73 1.63 0.45
N VAL A 310 6.53 1.44 1.02
CA VAL A 310 5.29 2.07 0.58
C VAL A 310 5.35 3.58 0.78
N LEU A 311 5.83 4.08 1.93
CA LEU A 311 5.97 5.52 2.17
C LEU A 311 6.94 6.19 1.20
N TRP A 312 8.12 5.60 0.97
CA TRP A 312 9.07 6.09 -0.04
C TRP A 312 8.48 6.11 -1.45
N SER A 313 7.63 5.14 -1.78
CA SER A 313 6.96 5.10 -3.08
C SER A 313 5.96 6.25 -3.25
N HIS A 314 5.22 6.60 -2.20
CA HIS A 314 4.31 7.74 -2.20
C HIS A 314 5.03 9.09 -2.15
N TYR A 315 6.15 9.18 -1.43
CA TYR A 315 7.05 10.33 -1.49
C TYR A 315 7.51 10.63 -2.92
N ARG A 316 7.98 9.60 -3.64
CA ARG A 316 8.41 9.74 -5.03
C ARG A 316 7.24 10.10 -5.95
N GLN A 317 6.07 9.49 -5.75
CA GLN A 317 4.85 9.83 -6.47
C GLN A 317 4.54 11.32 -6.35
N ALA A 318 4.48 11.85 -5.11
CA ALA A 318 4.17 13.25 -4.86
C ALA A 318 5.16 14.20 -5.55
N ARG A 319 6.47 13.90 -5.48
CA ARG A 319 7.50 14.70 -6.16
C ARG A 319 7.40 14.63 -7.68
N ILE A 320 7.10 13.47 -8.26
CA ILE A 320 6.90 13.34 -9.71
C ILE A 320 5.75 14.24 -10.17
N VAL A 321 4.60 14.17 -9.48
CA VAL A 321 3.45 15.02 -9.81
C VAL A 321 3.82 16.50 -9.63
N LEU A 322 4.51 16.88 -8.55
CA LEU A 322 4.93 18.26 -8.31
C LEU A 322 5.77 18.82 -9.45
N HIS A 323 6.74 18.06 -9.92
CA HIS A 323 7.62 18.48 -11.00
C HIS A 323 6.92 18.49 -12.37
N GLU A 324 5.95 17.61 -12.61
CA GLU A 324 5.07 17.71 -13.78
C GLU A 324 4.19 18.97 -13.73
N MET A 325 3.68 19.33 -12.55
CA MET A 325 2.94 20.60 -12.34
C MET A 325 3.84 21.80 -12.59
N ILE A 326 5.08 21.80 -12.08
CA ILE A 326 6.07 22.86 -12.35
C ILE A 326 6.32 23.00 -13.86
N GLN A 327 6.56 21.89 -14.56
CA GLN A 327 6.78 21.91 -16.01
C GLN A 327 5.58 22.48 -16.74
N THR A 328 4.37 22.06 -16.36
CA THR A 328 3.12 22.54 -16.93
C THR A 328 2.94 24.04 -16.72
N VAL A 329 3.17 24.54 -15.50
CA VAL A 329 3.09 25.98 -15.20
C VAL A 329 4.13 26.77 -15.99
N CYS A 330 5.35 26.24 -16.15
CA CYS A 330 6.42 26.86 -16.92
C CYS A 330 6.17 26.87 -18.44
N LEU A 331 5.50 25.85 -18.99
CA LEU A 331 5.16 25.74 -20.42
C LEU A 331 4.08 26.73 -20.85
N ASN A 332 3.12 27.03 -19.97
CA ASN A 332 2.01 27.93 -20.26
C ASN A 332 2.35 29.42 -20.04
N VAL A 333 3.62 29.75 -19.83
CA VAL A 333 4.10 31.13 -19.86
C VAL A 333 4.08 31.59 -21.32
N SER A 334 3.19 32.53 -21.65
CA SER A 334 3.11 33.14 -22.98
C SER A 334 4.50 33.46 -23.51
N GLU A 335 4.79 33.16 -24.78
CA GLU A 335 6.08 33.43 -25.46
C GLU A 335 6.61 34.86 -25.24
N ARG A 336 5.73 35.82 -24.94
CA ARG A 336 6.05 37.22 -24.59
C ARG A 336 6.84 37.39 -23.28
N GLN A 337 6.94 36.36 -22.43
CA GLN A 337 7.67 36.38 -21.16
C GLN A 337 8.62 35.18 -21.01
N ALA A 338 9.06 34.56 -22.11
CA ALA A 338 9.98 33.42 -22.08
C ALA A 338 11.35 33.81 -21.45
N MET A 339 11.44 33.67 -20.13
CA MET A 339 12.64 33.93 -19.36
C MET A 339 13.57 32.71 -19.43
N PRO A 340 14.91 32.89 -19.62
CA PRO A 340 15.90 31.80 -19.53
C PRO A 340 15.76 30.96 -18.24
N LYS A 341 15.28 31.58 -17.17
CA LYS A 341 15.00 30.95 -15.87
C LYS A 341 13.91 29.86 -15.94
N SER A 342 12.85 30.05 -16.76
CA SER A 342 11.76 29.05 -16.90
C SER A 342 12.27 27.78 -17.56
N GLN A 343 13.04 27.92 -18.65
CA GLN A 343 13.65 26.78 -19.35
C GLN A 343 14.61 26.01 -18.43
N GLN A 344 15.42 26.70 -17.63
CA GLN A 344 16.31 26.06 -16.66
C GLN A 344 15.53 25.28 -15.59
N ILE A 345 14.43 25.83 -15.07
CA ILE A 345 13.55 25.14 -14.11
C ILE A 345 12.94 23.88 -14.75
N MET A 346 12.45 23.96 -15.98
CA MET A 346 11.89 22.80 -16.69
C MET A 346 12.92 21.68 -16.90
N LEU A 347 14.15 22.02 -17.30
CA LEU A 347 15.23 21.06 -17.47
C LEU A 347 15.60 20.38 -16.15
N LYS A 348 15.67 21.15 -15.05
CA LYS A 348 15.89 20.62 -13.70
C LYS A 348 14.76 19.68 -13.29
N SER A 349 13.50 20.09 -13.42
CA SER A 349 12.34 19.24 -13.12
C SER A 349 12.32 17.96 -13.95
N SER A 350 12.66 18.03 -15.25
CA SER A 350 12.77 16.84 -16.12
C SER A 350 13.84 15.88 -15.64
N THR A 351 14.99 16.41 -15.22
CA THR A 351 16.10 15.61 -14.69
C THR A 351 15.72 14.95 -13.36
N ILE A 352 15.08 15.69 -12.46
CA ILE A 352 14.60 15.16 -11.18
C ILE A 352 13.58 14.04 -11.41
N ASN A 353 12.59 14.25 -12.29
CA ASN A 353 11.60 13.25 -12.62
C ASN A 353 12.21 11.97 -13.19
N LYS A 354 13.20 12.07 -14.09
CA LYS A 354 13.93 10.89 -14.60
C LYS A 354 14.57 10.06 -13.49
N HIS A 355 15.19 10.72 -12.50
CA HIS A 355 15.73 10.02 -11.33
C HIS A 355 14.63 9.40 -10.47
N LEU A 356 13.56 10.13 -10.17
CA LEU A 356 12.45 9.62 -9.36
C LEU A 356 11.75 8.41 -10.01
N VAL A 357 11.58 8.41 -11.34
CA VAL A 357 11.05 7.26 -12.10
C VAL A 357 11.95 6.04 -11.94
N LYS A 358 13.28 6.23 -12.07
CA LYS A 358 14.26 5.16 -11.81
C LYS A 358 14.11 4.63 -10.39
N ASP A 359 13.99 5.51 -9.40
CA ASP A 359 13.90 5.14 -8.00
C ASP A 359 12.60 4.39 -7.65
N VAL A 360 11.48 4.75 -8.29
CA VAL A 360 10.21 4.00 -8.20
C VAL A 360 10.40 2.60 -8.78
N CYS A 361 11.03 2.46 -9.94
CA CYS A 361 11.29 1.13 -10.51
C CYS A 361 12.24 0.31 -9.62
N SER A 362 13.23 0.97 -9.01
CA SER A 362 14.23 0.35 -8.12
C SER A 362 13.65 -0.09 -6.77
N SER A 363 12.46 0.39 -6.36
CA SER A 363 11.80 -0.09 -5.13
C SER A 363 10.98 -1.37 -5.33
N VAL A 364 10.59 -1.68 -6.57
CA VAL A 364 9.73 -2.81 -6.89
C VAL A 364 10.33 -4.15 -6.46
N PRO A 365 11.61 -4.48 -6.73
CA PRO A 365 12.15 -5.81 -6.41
C PRO A 365 11.98 -6.16 -4.94
N HIS A 366 12.32 -5.25 -4.01
CA HIS A 366 12.16 -5.50 -2.58
C HIS A 366 10.73 -5.83 -2.20
N ILE A 367 9.74 -5.08 -2.70
CA ILE A 367 8.33 -5.32 -2.36
C ILE A 367 7.87 -6.71 -2.86
N PHE A 368 8.35 -7.15 -4.01
CA PHE A 368 8.03 -8.48 -4.56
C PHE A 368 8.79 -9.63 -3.89
N THR A 369 9.99 -9.38 -3.34
CA THR A 369 10.83 -10.42 -2.72
C THR A 369 10.73 -10.50 -1.20
N SER A 370 10.06 -9.55 -0.55
CA SER A 370 9.89 -9.49 0.91
C SER A 370 8.87 -10.49 1.48
N GLY A 371 8.74 -11.65 0.82
CA GLY A 371 7.90 -12.77 1.26
C GLY A 371 6.43 -12.39 1.44
N GLU A 372 5.81 -12.97 2.46
CA GLU A 372 4.38 -12.88 2.70
C GLU A 372 3.91 -11.44 3.00
N ALA A 373 4.75 -10.65 3.70
CA ALA A 373 4.46 -9.24 3.96
C ALA A 373 4.50 -8.37 2.69
N GLY A 374 5.28 -8.76 1.68
CA GLY A 374 5.43 -8.02 0.42
C GLY A 374 4.15 -7.92 -0.38
N PHE A 375 3.28 -8.93 -0.31
CA PHE A 375 2.05 -9.00 -1.08
C PHE A 375 1.06 -7.86 -0.76
N GLY A 376 0.92 -7.49 0.51
CA GLY A 376 0.15 -6.30 0.90
C GLY A 376 0.75 -5.00 0.34
N GLY A 377 2.09 -4.90 0.32
CA GLY A 377 2.82 -3.78 -0.27
C GLY A 377 2.61 -3.66 -1.79
N VAL A 378 2.56 -4.79 -2.49
CA VAL A 378 2.28 -4.86 -3.94
C VAL A 378 0.95 -4.16 -4.27
N ALA A 379 -0.07 -4.28 -3.41
CA ALA A 379 -1.36 -3.62 -3.62
C ALA A 379 -1.32 -2.09 -3.50
N ARG A 380 -0.23 -1.51 -2.99
CA ARG A 380 -0.03 -0.06 -2.84
C ARG A 380 0.85 0.57 -3.93
N LEU A 381 1.46 -0.24 -4.80
CA LEU A 381 2.27 0.23 -5.92
C LEU A 381 1.55 0.72 -7.19
N PRO A 382 0.25 0.42 -7.47
CA PRO A 382 -0.33 0.78 -8.76
C PRO A 382 -0.23 2.25 -9.15
N TRP A 383 -0.47 3.16 -8.21
CA TRP A 383 -0.42 4.61 -8.46
C TRP A 383 0.99 5.18 -8.62
N PRO A 384 1.96 4.88 -7.72
CA PRO A 384 3.35 5.29 -7.93
C PRO A 384 3.90 4.85 -9.29
N LEU A 385 3.60 3.60 -9.68
CA LEU A 385 3.99 3.05 -10.98
C LEU A 385 3.33 3.79 -12.13
N PHE A 386 2.00 3.98 -12.07
CA PHE A 386 1.28 4.67 -13.12
C PHE A 386 1.75 6.12 -13.32
N VAL A 387 1.93 6.87 -12.23
CA VAL A 387 2.47 8.25 -12.28
C VAL A 387 3.88 8.28 -12.85
N ALA A 388 4.74 7.31 -12.50
CA ALA A 388 6.06 7.19 -13.09
C ALA A 388 5.99 6.91 -14.61
N ALA A 389 5.08 6.04 -15.05
CA ALA A 389 4.87 5.72 -16.46
C ALA A 389 4.21 6.84 -17.28
N ASP A 390 3.48 7.75 -16.62
CA ASP A 390 2.85 8.92 -17.26
C ASP A 390 3.75 10.17 -17.27
N CYS A 391 4.96 10.05 -16.72
CA CYS A 391 5.92 11.14 -16.65
C CYS A 391 6.39 11.58 -18.05
N THR A 392 6.49 12.89 -18.23
CA THR A 392 6.96 13.51 -19.47
C THR A 392 8.43 13.13 -19.68
N ASN A 393 8.70 12.37 -20.77
CA ASN A 393 10.02 11.82 -21.17
C ASN A 393 10.43 10.47 -20.56
N ILE A 394 9.49 9.63 -20.09
CA ILE A 394 9.83 8.23 -19.78
C ILE A 394 10.30 7.48 -21.04
N SER A 395 11.29 6.59 -20.91
CA SER A 395 11.74 5.74 -22.01
C SER A 395 10.67 4.69 -22.38
N PRO A 396 10.58 4.26 -23.65
CA PRO A 396 9.68 3.17 -24.04
C PRO A 396 9.94 1.87 -23.25
N HIS A 397 11.21 1.60 -22.93
CA HIS A 397 11.59 0.46 -22.10
C HIS A 397 10.99 0.56 -20.69
N GLY A 398 11.16 1.70 -20.00
CA GLY A 398 10.60 1.89 -18.66
C GLY A 398 9.07 1.86 -18.66
N LYS A 399 8.44 2.47 -19.68
CA LYS A 399 6.99 2.44 -19.84
C LYS A 399 6.46 1.01 -19.99
N ASN A 400 7.10 0.20 -20.83
CA ASN A 400 6.71 -1.20 -21.04
C ASN A 400 6.97 -2.06 -19.80
N TRP A 401 8.10 -1.86 -19.12
CA TRP A 401 8.42 -2.58 -17.90
C TRP A 401 7.41 -2.28 -16.80
N ILE A 402 7.07 -1.01 -16.56
CA ILE A 402 6.05 -0.61 -15.59
C ILE A 402 4.67 -1.22 -15.93
N ALA A 403 4.26 -1.17 -17.20
CA ALA A 403 2.99 -1.77 -17.64
C ALA A 403 2.95 -3.28 -17.35
N GLN A 404 4.07 -3.97 -17.58
CA GLN A 404 4.21 -5.38 -17.24
C GLN A 404 4.04 -5.61 -15.74
N ILE A 405 4.73 -4.83 -14.90
CA ILE A 405 4.57 -4.91 -13.43
C ILE A 405 3.11 -4.71 -13.04
N LEU A 406 2.41 -3.71 -13.57
CA LEU A 406 0.99 -3.48 -13.27
C LEU A 406 0.08 -4.64 -13.67
N ASP A 407 0.33 -5.30 -14.80
CA ASP A 407 -0.40 -6.52 -15.17
C ASP A 407 -0.20 -7.63 -14.14
N ILE A 408 1.04 -7.81 -13.68
CA ILE A 408 1.40 -8.79 -12.67
C ILE A 408 0.71 -8.49 -11.34
N ILE A 409 0.72 -7.24 -10.90
CA ILE A 409 -0.02 -6.82 -9.71
C ILE A 409 -1.51 -7.18 -9.85
N ALA A 410 -2.09 -6.98 -11.03
CA ALA A 410 -3.49 -7.31 -11.27
C ALA A 410 -3.78 -8.82 -11.26
N THR A 411 -2.87 -9.64 -11.78
CA THR A 411 -3.04 -11.10 -11.83
C THR A 411 -2.72 -11.75 -10.50
N SER A 412 -1.60 -11.41 -9.87
CA SER A 412 -1.12 -12.08 -8.66
C SER A 412 -1.72 -11.54 -7.38
N ALA A 413 -1.88 -10.22 -7.26
CA ALA A 413 -2.47 -9.60 -6.08
C ALA A 413 -4.00 -9.42 -6.20
N GLY A 414 -4.56 -9.70 -7.38
CA GLY A 414 -5.98 -9.50 -7.64
C GLY A 414 -6.44 -8.05 -7.46
N VAL A 415 -5.53 -7.09 -7.68
CA VAL A 415 -5.76 -5.65 -7.56
C VAL A 415 -6.22 -5.13 -8.91
N GLN A 416 -7.53 -5.04 -9.07
CA GLN A 416 -8.14 -4.80 -10.38
C GLN A 416 -7.78 -3.43 -10.99
N GLN A 417 -7.51 -2.43 -10.15
CA GLN A 417 -7.06 -1.11 -10.55
C GLN A 417 -5.75 -1.15 -11.35
N ALA A 418 -4.82 -2.04 -11.00
CA ALA A 418 -3.54 -2.15 -11.70
C ALA A 418 -3.73 -2.54 -13.18
N ARG A 419 -4.74 -3.35 -13.50
CA ARG A 419 -5.08 -3.71 -14.89
C ARG A 419 -5.60 -2.52 -15.69
N ILE A 420 -6.40 -1.66 -15.06
CA ILE A 420 -6.92 -0.45 -15.71
C ILE A 420 -5.76 0.51 -16.00
N LEU A 421 -4.89 0.73 -15.02
CA LEU A 421 -3.73 1.61 -15.15
C LEU A 421 -2.73 1.08 -16.20
N SER A 422 -2.46 -0.23 -16.23
CA SER A 422 -1.66 -0.88 -17.28
C SER A 422 -2.24 -0.65 -18.67
N HIS A 423 -3.56 -0.82 -18.82
CA HIS A 423 -4.25 -0.60 -20.08
C HIS A 423 -4.12 0.85 -20.57
N PHE A 424 -4.32 1.83 -19.69
CA PHE A 424 -4.11 3.25 -20.03
C PHE A 424 -2.69 3.52 -20.54
N ILE A 425 -1.67 2.98 -19.87
CA ILE A 425 -0.27 3.12 -20.32
C ILE A 425 -0.08 2.56 -21.72
N LYS A 426 -0.61 1.36 -22.00
CA LYS A 426 -0.44 0.66 -23.29
C LYS A 426 -1.17 1.32 -24.45
N GLU A 427 -2.36 1.87 -24.21
CA GLU A 427 -3.13 2.58 -25.23
C GLU A 427 -2.60 4.00 -25.48
N GLY A 428 -1.59 4.45 -24.73
CA GLY A 428 -1.12 5.82 -24.80
C GLY A 428 -2.14 6.81 -24.22
N HIS A 429 -3.13 6.31 -23.48
CA HIS A 429 -3.98 7.18 -22.68
C HIS A 429 -3.14 7.66 -21.51
N HIS A 430 -2.66 8.90 -21.63
CA HIS A 430 -2.12 9.59 -20.48
C HIS A 430 -3.20 9.64 -19.40
N GLY A 431 -2.82 9.75 -18.13
CA GLY A 431 -3.77 9.94 -17.04
C GLY A 431 -4.43 11.31 -17.15
N PHE A 432 -5.28 11.50 -18.16
CA PHE A 432 -5.83 12.77 -18.55
C PHE A 432 -6.67 13.29 -17.36
N ASN A 433 -6.34 14.50 -16.90
CA ASN A 433 -6.88 15.20 -15.71
C ASN A 433 -6.25 14.88 -14.34
N LEU A 434 -5.21 14.04 -14.24
CA LEU A 434 -4.60 13.72 -12.93
C LEU A 434 -3.58 14.76 -12.46
N ILE A 435 -2.83 15.37 -13.38
CA ILE A 435 -1.85 16.41 -13.06
C ILE A 435 -2.51 17.78 -13.22
N PRO A 436 -2.65 18.58 -12.14
CA PRO A 436 -3.23 19.91 -12.21
C PRO A 436 -2.58 20.79 -13.28
N GLY A 437 -3.41 21.37 -14.15
CA GLY A 437 -2.99 22.31 -15.20
C GLY A 437 -2.55 21.67 -16.53
N LYS A 438 -2.34 20.35 -16.61
CA LYS A 438 -1.87 19.68 -17.85
C LYS A 438 -3.04 19.64 -18.85
N SER A 439 -2.96 20.40 -19.95
CA SER A 439 -3.98 20.39 -21.00
C SER A 439 -3.97 19.05 -21.74
N LYS A 440 -5.11 18.71 -22.36
CA LYS A 440 -5.15 17.59 -23.32
C LYS A 440 -4.13 17.91 -24.41
N GLY A 441 -3.04 17.15 -24.48
CA GLY A 441 -2.13 17.24 -25.61
C GLY A 441 -2.94 17.07 -26.89
N VAL A 442 -2.79 17.98 -27.85
CA VAL A 442 -3.23 17.74 -29.22
C VAL A 442 -2.30 16.64 -29.73
N SER A 443 -2.83 15.43 -29.82
CA SER A 443 -2.20 14.29 -30.49
C SER A 443 -1.91 14.61 -31.95
#